data_AF-A0A0R3RRB8-F1
#
_entry.id   AF-A0A0R3RRB8-F1
#
_cell.length_a   1.000
_cell.length_b   1.000
_cell.length_c   1.000
_cell.angle_alpha   90.00
_cell.angle_beta   90.00
_cell.angle_gamma   90.00
#
_symmetry.space_group_name_H-M   'P 1'
#
loop_
_entity.id
_entity.type
_entity.pdbx_description
1 polymer ?
#
loop_
_entity_poly.entity_id
_entity_poly.type
_entity_poly.pdbx_seq_one_letter_code
_entity_poly.pdbx_strand_id
1 'polypeptide(L)'
;MSNGTKAKIARGVLLFIYGTLKRGEPNAPIMADVVTGMQRFVGTGKTVNAFPLIIASEYNIPFCLDKPGIGNRITGELYEVDEQKLKVLDEFEGHPTFYRRQSKEVEMDHNGTIVTAWIYMLPKWTPSLLQSSTNYLETYNSKGSHNRPYIKRLKGYETLG
;
A
#
# COMPACT_ATOMS: atom_id res chain seq x y z
N MET A 1 48.06 -0.34 2.53
CA MET A 1 47.04 -1.02 1.70
C MET A 1 45.74 -1.05 2.50
N SER A 2 44.87 -0.05 2.35
CA SER A 2 43.56 -0.05 3.02
C SER A 2 42.52 -0.64 2.07
N ASN A 3 41.92 -1.75 2.49
CA ASN A 3 40.84 -2.39 1.77
C ASN A 3 39.55 -1.59 2.00
N GLY A 4 39.38 -0.52 1.22
CA GLY A 4 38.15 0.26 1.17
C GLY A 4 37.08 -0.52 0.42
N THR A 5 36.43 -1.46 1.10
CA THR A 5 35.17 -2.04 0.62
C THR A 5 34.12 -0.93 0.62
N LYS A 6 33.99 -0.22 -0.51
CA LYS A 6 32.78 0.52 -0.82
C LYS A 6 31.67 -0.52 -0.95
N ALA A 7 30.97 -0.79 0.16
CA ALA A 7 29.74 -1.54 0.12
C ALA A 7 28.85 -0.88 -0.93
N LYS A 8 28.52 -1.63 -1.98
CA LYS A 8 27.56 -1.23 -3.00
C LYS A 8 26.25 -1.06 -2.25
N ILE A 9 25.84 0.17 -1.95
CA ILE A 9 24.57 0.44 -1.27
C ILE A 9 23.50 -0.18 -2.17
N ALA A 10 22.84 -1.23 -1.67
CA ALA A 10 21.70 -1.81 -2.35
C ALA A 10 20.68 -0.67 -2.57
N ARG A 11 20.25 -0.46 -3.81
CA ARG A 11 19.28 0.60 -4.11
C ARG A 11 17.97 0.22 -3.42
N GLY A 12 17.60 0.97 -2.40
CA GLY A 12 16.29 0.87 -1.77
C GLY A 12 15.19 1.22 -2.78
N VAL A 13 14.04 0.57 -2.63
CA VAL A 13 12.83 0.84 -3.41
C VAL A 13 11.89 1.70 -2.57
N LEU A 14 11.47 2.83 -3.11
CA LEU A 14 10.53 3.72 -2.44
C LEU A 14 9.10 3.25 -2.69
N LEU A 15 8.40 2.85 -1.63
CA LEU A 15 7.00 2.43 -1.63
C LEU A 15 6.11 3.50 -0.99
N PHE A 16 4.93 3.69 -1.55
CA PHE A 16 3.84 4.48 -1.00
C PHE A 16 2.72 3.56 -0.52
N ILE A 17 2.48 3.57 0.78
CA ILE A 17 1.53 2.70 1.48
C ILE A 17 0.32 3.52 1.91
N TYR A 18 -0.87 3.17 1.41
CA TYR A 18 -2.12 3.88 1.72
C TYR A 18 -3.08 3.07 2.61
N GLY A 19 -2.94 1.75 2.62
CA GLY A 19 -3.94 0.82 3.18
C GLY A 19 -3.50 0.12 4.46
N THR A 20 -3.80 -1.17 4.56
CA THR A 20 -3.65 -1.97 5.78
C THR A 20 -2.23 -2.13 6.31
N LEU A 21 -1.20 -1.82 5.50
CA LEU A 21 0.21 -1.88 5.87
C LEU A 21 0.72 -0.60 6.57
N LYS A 22 -0.05 0.50 6.60
CA LYS A 22 0.33 1.73 7.31
C LYS A 22 0.50 1.49 8.81
N ARG A 23 1.27 2.34 9.50
CA ARG A 23 1.37 2.30 10.97
C ARG A 23 -0.02 2.44 11.61
N GLY A 24 -0.27 1.62 12.63
CA GLY A 24 -1.56 1.57 13.33
C GLY A 24 -2.64 0.75 12.63
N GLU A 25 -2.40 0.29 11.40
CA GLU A 25 -3.33 -0.56 10.65
C GLU A 25 -3.09 -2.06 10.88
N PRO A 26 -4.07 -2.94 10.56
CA PRO A 26 -4.04 -4.35 10.93
C PRO A 26 -2.83 -5.15 10.43
N ASN A 27 -2.24 -4.77 9.29
CA ASN A 27 -1.11 -5.47 8.68
C ASN A 27 0.22 -4.71 8.86
N ALA A 28 0.26 -3.64 9.66
CA ALA A 28 1.49 -2.93 10.02
C ALA A 28 2.64 -3.83 10.52
N PRO A 29 2.40 -4.94 11.26
CA PRO A 29 3.47 -5.84 11.68
C PRO A 29 4.30 -6.43 10.53
N ILE A 30 3.73 -6.60 9.33
CA ILE A 30 4.46 -7.11 8.15
C ILE A 30 5.53 -6.10 7.70
N MET A 31 5.20 -4.80 7.74
CA MET A 31 6.17 -3.75 7.47
C MET A 31 7.24 -3.70 8.55
N ALA A 32 6.85 -3.81 9.83
CA ALA A 32 7.76 -3.67 10.96
C ALA A 32 8.72 -4.86 11.18
N ASP A 33 8.40 -6.04 10.65
CA ASP A 33 9.21 -7.24 10.83
C ASP A 33 10.56 -7.15 10.09
N VAL A 34 11.66 -7.03 10.83
CA VAL A 34 13.01 -6.93 10.27
C VAL A 34 13.56 -8.26 9.74
N VAL A 35 12.98 -9.40 10.13
CA VAL A 35 13.39 -10.73 9.63
C VAL A 35 13.01 -10.88 8.16
N THR A 36 11.93 -10.25 7.74
CA THR A 36 11.43 -10.25 6.35
C THR A 36 12.03 -9.12 5.50
N GLY A 37 13.14 -8.52 5.92
CA GLY A 37 13.88 -7.48 5.19
C GLY A 37 13.80 -6.10 5.85
N MET A 38 14.67 -5.18 5.42
CA MET A 38 14.78 -3.84 5.97
C MET A 38 13.73 -2.89 5.39
N GLN A 39 13.22 -2.00 6.26
CA GLN A 39 12.45 -0.82 5.86
C GLN A 39 12.91 0.41 6.61
N ARG A 40 12.72 1.57 6.00
CA ARG A 40 12.94 2.88 6.61
C ARG A 40 11.77 3.81 6.28
N PHE A 41 11.07 4.27 7.31
CA PHE A 41 10.06 5.31 7.17
C PHE A 41 10.72 6.61 6.68
N VAL A 42 10.20 7.17 5.61
CA VAL A 42 10.72 8.41 5.00
C VAL A 42 9.85 9.61 5.38
N GLY A 43 8.52 9.43 5.43
CA GLY A 43 7.59 10.50 5.74
C GLY A 43 6.17 10.17 5.30
N THR A 44 5.25 11.11 5.47
CA THR A 44 3.90 11.06 4.91
C THR A 44 3.82 11.90 3.64
N GLY A 45 2.80 11.64 2.83
CA GLY A 45 2.54 12.40 1.63
C GLY A 45 1.21 12.07 0.99
N LYS A 46 0.92 12.75 -0.12
CA LYS A 46 -0.29 12.58 -0.91
C LYS A 46 0.03 12.32 -2.37
N THR A 47 -0.69 11.41 -3.01
CA THR A 47 -0.58 11.24 -4.47
C THR A 47 -0.81 12.58 -5.17
N VAL A 48 -0.04 12.88 -6.22
CA VAL A 48 -0.23 14.11 -7.01
C VAL A 48 -1.57 14.04 -7.74
N ASN A 49 -1.81 12.93 -8.44
CA ASN A 49 -3.09 12.65 -9.08
C ASN A 49 -4.14 12.15 -8.08
N ALA A 50 -5.41 12.43 -8.39
CA ALA A 50 -6.53 11.82 -7.68
C ALA A 50 -6.76 10.38 -8.15
N PHE A 51 -7.10 9.49 -7.21
CA PHE A 51 -7.48 8.10 -7.47
C PHE A 51 -8.68 7.68 -6.61
N PRO A 52 -9.52 6.74 -7.10
CA PRO A 52 -10.55 6.13 -6.27
C PRO A 52 -9.90 5.22 -5.22
N LEU A 53 -9.92 5.65 -3.96
CA LEU A 53 -9.67 4.78 -2.81
C LEU A 53 -11.01 4.39 -2.20
N ILE A 54 -11.31 3.10 -2.16
CA ILE A 54 -12.58 2.59 -1.64
C ILE A 54 -12.33 1.46 -0.63
N ILE A 55 -13.31 1.20 0.22
CA ILE A 55 -13.39 -0.05 0.99
C ILE A 55 -14.50 -0.90 0.39
N ALA A 56 -14.18 -2.15 0.04
CA ALA A 56 -15.13 -3.09 -0.56
C ALA A 56 -14.82 -4.54 -0.13
N SER A 57 -15.60 -5.49 -0.67
CA SER A 57 -15.62 -6.93 -0.33
C SER A 57 -16.13 -7.23 1.08
N GLU A 58 -16.39 -8.52 1.35
CA GLU A 58 -16.73 -9.06 2.67
C GLU A 58 -15.61 -8.84 3.70
N TYR A 59 -14.37 -8.68 3.25
CA TYR A 59 -13.20 -8.48 4.10
C TYR A 59 -12.90 -7.01 4.42
N ASN A 60 -13.70 -6.08 3.89
CA ASN A 60 -13.50 -4.62 4.01
C ASN A 60 -12.06 -4.20 3.65
N ILE A 61 -11.56 -4.71 2.53
CA ILE A 61 -10.21 -4.40 2.02
C ILE A 61 -10.23 -3.00 1.39
N PRO A 62 -9.21 -2.15 1.67
CA PRO A 62 -9.01 -0.91 0.92
C PRO A 62 -8.44 -1.20 -0.46
N PHE A 63 -9.10 -0.70 -1.50
CA PHE A 63 -8.65 -0.79 -2.89
C PHE A 63 -8.36 0.61 -3.45
N CYS A 64 -7.13 0.83 -3.91
CA CYS A 64 -6.80 1.96 -4.78
C CYS A 64 -6.93 1.53 -6.24
N LEU A 65 -7.89 2.11 -6.98
CA LEU A 65 -8.15 1.76 -8.38
C LEU A 65 -7.23 2.56 -9.31
N ASP A 66 -6.62 1.91 -10.30
CA ASP A 66 -5.81 2.61 -11.31
C ASP A 66 -6.68 3.37 -12.32
N LYS A 67 -7.30 4.44 -11.84
CA LYS A 67 -8.13 5.37 -12.62
C LYS A 67 -7.80 6.81 -12.26
N PRO A 68 -6.73 7.40 -12.83
CA PRO A 68 -6.31 8.75 -12.49
C PRO A 68 -7.40 9.78 -12.81
N GLY A 69 -7.48 10.83 -12.00
CA GLY A 69 -8.40 11.96 -12.19
C GLY A 69 -9.80 11.75 -11.59
N ILE A 70 -10.04 10.62 -10.92
CA ILE A 70 -11.29 10.35 -10.19
C ILE A 70 -10.96 10.14 -8.72
N GLY A 71 -11.88 10.50 -7.82
CA GLY A 71 -11.70 10.32 -6.39
C GLY A 71 -10.89 11.45 -5.79
N ASN A 72 -9.93 11.13 -4.93
CA ASN A 72 -9.19 12.12 -4.17
C ASN A 72 -7.68 11.89 -4.28
N ARG A 73 -6.90 12.88 -3.88
CA ARG A 73 -5.49 12.69 -3.59
C ARG A 73 -5.36 11.80 -2.35
N ILE A 74 -4.74 10.64 -2.50
CA ILE A 74 -4.67 9.63 -1.44
C ILE A 74 -3.53 9.99 -0.49
N THR A 75 -3.82 10.02 0.81
CA THR A 75 -2.84 10.19 1.88
C THR A 75 -2.26 8.85 2.32
N GLY A 76 -0.95 8.79 2.48
CA GLY A 76 -0.25 7.57 2.85
C GLY A 76 1.15 7.82 3.43
N GLU A 77 1.90 6.73 3.56
CA GLU A 77 3.23 6.67 4.15
C GLU A 77 4.26 6.23 3.11
N LEU A 78 5.41 6.91 3.08
CA LEU A 78 6.54 6.58 2.23
C LEU A 78 7.57 5.76 3.02
N TYR A 79 8.00 4.65 2.42
CA TYR A 79 8.99 3.74 2.97
C TYR A 79 10.05 3.41 1.93
N GLU A 80 11.32 3.50 2.30
CA GLU A 80 12.37 2.81 1.55
C GLU A 80 12.46 1.37 2.05
N VAL A 81 12.47 0.41 1.14
CA VAL A 81 12.59 -1.01 1.47
C VAL A 81 13.70 -1.66 0.66
N ASP A 82 14.33 -2.69 1.22
CA ASP A 82 15.25 -3.53 0.45
C ASP A 82 14.50 -4.52 -0.46
N GLU A 83 15.25 -5.21 -1.32
CA GLU A 83 14.68 -6.19 -2.25
C GLU A 83 13.99 -7.38 -1.55
N GLN A 84 14.48 -7.76 -0.36
CA GLN A 84 13.90 -8.86 0.40
C GLN A 84 12.51 -8.48 0.92
N LYS A 85 12.39 -7.31 1.55
CA LYS A 85 11.12 -6.75 2.01
C LYS A 85 10.17 -6.53 0.85
N LEU A 86 10.66 -6.02 -0.28
CA LEU A 86 9.86 -5.82 -1.47
C LEU A 86 9.20 -7.12 -1.97
N LYS A 87 9.95 -8.24 -1.99
CA LYS A 87 9.42 -9.55 -2.39
C LYS A 87 8.33 -10.04 -1.44
N VAL A 88 8.52 -9.88 -0.13
CA VAL A 88 7.50 -10.25 0.87
C VAL A 88 6.22 -9.44 0.67
N LEU A 89 6.36 -8.14 0.36
CA LEU A 89 5.21 -7.28 0.08
C LEU A 89 4.53 -7.62 -1.25
N ASP A 90 5.29 -7.96 -2.29
CA ASP A 90 4.73 -8.44 -3.56
C ASP A 90 3.88 -9.70 -3.37
N GLU A 91 4.40 -10.68 -2.63
CA GLU A 91 3.68 -11.90 -2.30
C GLU A 91 2.42 -11.62 -1.46
N PHE A 92 2.54 -10.76 -0.45
CA PHE A 92 1.43 -10.39 0.43
C PHE A 92 0.28 -9.70 -0.34
N GLU A 93 0.62 -8.78 -1.24
CA GLU A 93 -0.35 -8.03 -2.05
C GLU A 93 -0.81 -8.82 -3.30
N GLY A 94 -0.30 -10.03 -3.50
CA GLY A 94 -0.63 -10.86 -4.67
C GLY A 94 -0.18 -10.24 -5.99
N HIS A 95 0.94 -9.51 -6.00
CA HIS A 95 1.53 -8.98 -7.21
C HIS A 95 2.07 -10.11 -8.11
N PRO A 96 1.86 -10.10 -9.46
CA PRO A 96 1.17 -9.09 -10.27
C PRO A 96 -0.29 -9.43 -10.64
N THR A 97 -0.90 -10.39 -9.95
CA THR A 97 -2.22 -10.95 -10.30
C THR A 97 -3.37 -10.19 -9.65
N PHE A 98 -3.32 -9.99 -8.33
CA PHE A 98 -4.37 -9.28 -7.57
C PHE A 98 -4.13 -7.77 -7.61
N TYR A 99 -3.07 -7.29 -6.95
CA TYR A 99 -2.58 -5.93 -7.12
C TYR A 99 -1.45 -5.86 -8.14
N ARG A 100 -1.29 -4.69 -8.77
CA ARG A 100 -0.10 -4.37 -9.56
C ARG A 100 0.63 -3.20 -8.94
N ARG A 101 1.94 -3.38 -8.75
CA ARG A 101 2.82 -2.30 -8.34
C ARG A 101 2.98 -1.33 -9.50
N GLN A 102 2.65 -0.07 -9.28
CA GLN A 102 2.72 1.01 -10.27
C GLN A 102 3.50 2.18 -9.73
N SER A 103 4.25 2.84 -10.61
CA SER A 103 5.01 4.03 -10.28
C SER A 103 4.09 5.25 -10.37
N LYS A 104 3.95 6.00 -9.28
CA LYS A 104 3.13 7.23 -9.21
C LYS A 104 3.89 8.33 -8.49
N GLU A 105 3.53 9.57 -8.79
CA GLU A 105 4.06 10.75 -8.12
C GLU A 105 3.34 11.01 -6.80
N VAL A 106 4.12 11.31 -5.76
CA VAL A 106 3.66 11.61 -4.41
C VAL A 106 4.32 12.92 -3.96
N GLU A 107 3.50 13.87 -3.52
CA GLU A 107 3.94 15.11 -2.87
C GLU A 107 4.15 14.82 -1.38
N MET A 108 5.36 15.05 -0.87
CA MET A 108 5.71 14.79 0.53
C MET A 108 5.23 15.93 1.43
N ASP A 109 4.60 15.60 2.56
CA ASP A 109 3.96 16.60 3.43
C ASP A 109 4.96 17.57 4.06
N HIS A 110 6.17 17.11 4.38
CA HIS A 110 7.14 17.89 5.16
C HIS A 110 7.83 19.01 4.36
N ASN A 111 7.87 18.93 3.03
CA ASN A 111 8.60 19.89 2.20
C ASN A 111 8.00 20.13 0.81
N GLY A 112 6.87 19.52 0.47
CA GLY A 112 6.23 19.63 -0.84
C GLY A 112 7.01 18.99 -1.99
N THR A 113 8.09 18.25 -1.72
CA THR A 113 8.89 17.59 -2.76
C THR A 113 8.05 16.49 -3.41
N ILE A 114 8.02 16.48 -4.74
CA ILE A 114 7.40 15.40 -5.51
C ILE A 114 8.44 14.29 -5.71
N VAL A 115 8.09 13.09 -5.27
CA VAL A 115 8.89 11.88 -5.47
C VAL A 115 8.11 10.85 -6.26
N THR A 116 8.83 10.01 -7.00
CA THR A 116 8.27 8.84 -7.65
C THR A 116 8.34 7.64 -6.72
N ALA A 117 7.19 7.06 -6.38
CA ALA A 117 7.10 5.91 -5.49
C ALA A 117 6.22 4.81 -6.08
N TRP A 118 6.48 3.58 -5.68
CA TRP A 118 5.69 2.42 -6.06
C TRP A 118 4.47 2.27 -5.15
N ILE A 119 3.30 2.07 -5.75
CA ILE A 119 2.02 1.86 -5.05
C ILE A 119 1.34 0.58 -5.58
N TYR A 120 0.73 -0.21 -4.71
CA TYR A 120 -0.06 -1.39 -5.11
C TYR A 120 -1.48 -0.97 -5.46
N MET A 121 -1.83 -1.04 -6.75
CA MET A 121 -3.13 -0.59 -7.26
C MET A 121 -3.88 -1.73 -7.93
N LEU A 122 -5.21 -1.73 -7.83
CA LEU A 122 -6.07 -2.72 -8.46
C LEU A 122 -6.23 -2.33 -9.93
N PRO A 123 -5.62 -3.07 -10.87
CA PRO A 123 -5.56 -2.65 -12.28
C PRO A 123 -6.88 -2.86 -13.03
N LYS A 124 -7.72 -3.77 -12.55
CA LYS A 124 -9.01 -4.13 -13.14
C LYS A 124 -9.99 -4.43 -12.03
N TRP A 125 -11.23 -3.95 -12.19
CA TRP A 125 -12.32 -4.20 -11.26
C TRP A 125 -13.63 -4.36 -12.02
N THR A 126 -14.61 -5.00 -11.38
CA THR A 126 -15.97 -5.10 -11.90
C THR A 126 -16.81 -3.92 -11.42
N PRO A 127 -17.84 -3.49 -12.18
CA PRO A 127 -18.78 -2.46 -11.71
C PRO A 127 -19.44 -2.81 -10.37
N SER A 128 -19.68 -4.10 -10.10
CA SER A 128 -20.25 -4.58 -8.84
C SER A 128 -19.38 -4.25 -7.61
N LEU A 129 -18.05 -4.16 -7.79
CA LEU A 129 -17.14 -3.76 -6.71
C LEU A 129 -17.51 -2.37 -6.18
N LEU A 130 -17.83 -1.43 -7.08
CA LEU A 130 -18.20 -0.06 -6.73
C LEU A 130 -19.57 0.02 -6.04
N GLN A 131 -20.53 -0.81 -6.45
CA GLN A 131 -21.90 -0.78 -5.90
C GLN A 131 -21.92 -1.08 -4.39
N SER A 132 -21.06 -1.98 -3.93
CA SER A 132 -20.93 -2.37 -2.51
C SER A 132 -19.86 -1.57 -1.76
N SER A 133 -19.25 -0.57 -2.39
CA SER A 133 -18.10 0.14 -1.82
C SER A 133 -18.49 1.36 -0.99
N THR A 134 -17.56 1.87 -0.19
CA THR A 134 -17.68 3.20 0.40
C THR A 134 -17.58 4.28 -0.69
N ASN A 135 -17.92 5.52 -0.32
CA ASN A 135 -17.47 6.69 -1.08
C ASN A 135 -15.93 6.71 -1.20
N TYR A 136 -15.43 7.50 -2.15
CA TYR A 136 -13.99 7.69 -2.33
C TYR A 136 -13.38 8.35 -1.08
N LEU A 137 -12.41 7.67 -0.49
CA LEU A 137 -11.70 8.10 0.70
C LEU A 137 -10.48 8.94 0.31
N GLU A 138 -10.08 9.86 1.18
CA GLU A 138 -8.75 10.49 1.10
C GLU A 138 -7.69 9.68 1.84
N THR A 139 -8.09 9.02 2.93
CA THR A 139 -7.21 8.19 3.76
C THR A 139 -7.99 6.99 4.26
N TYR A 140 -7.34 5.83 4.27
CA TYR A 140 -7.88 4.62 4.87
C TYR A 140 -7.54 4.58 6.36
N ASN A 141 -8.51 4.19 7.19
CA ASN A 141 -8.30 3.76 8.57
C ASN A 141 -9.28 2.63 8.88
N SER A 142 -8.81 1.43 9.27
CA SER A 142 -9.71 0.31 9.56
C SER A 142 -10.85 0.68 10.54
N LYS A 143 -10.53 1.47 11.57
CA LYS A 143 -11.48 1.93 12.59
C LYS A 143 -12.03 3.33 12.29
N GLY A 144 -12.02 3.74 11.03
CA GLY A 144 -12.52 5.03 10.56
C GLY A 144 -14.04 5.16 10.63
N SER A 145 -14.53 6.37 10.37
CA SER A 145 -15.96 6.74 10.43
C SER A 145 -16.87 6.01 9.42
N HIS A 146 -16.29 5.24 8.48
CA HIS A 146 -17.04 4.42 7.54
C HIS A 146 -17.65 3.16 8.17
N ASN A 147 -17.35 2.82 9.44
CA ASN A 147 -17.87 1.65 10.15
C ASN A 147 -17.64 0.31 9.41
N ARG A 148 -16.51 0.21 8.70
CA ARG A 148 -16.11 -0.99 7.93
C ARG A 148 -14.71 -1.44 8.36
N PRO A 149 -14.57 -2.04 9.55
CA PRO A 149 -13.29 -2.57 10.00
C PRO A 149 -12.81 -3.69 9.09
N TYR A 150 -11.51 -3.70 8.82
CA TYR A 150 -10.85 -4.79 8.11
C TYR A 150 -11.12 -6.12 8.82
N ILE A 151 -11.51 -7.11 8.03
CA ILE A 151 -11.75 -8.46 8.51
C ILE A 151 -10.62 -9.34 7.98
N LYS A 152 -9.81 -9.87 8.89
CA LYS A 152 -8.71 -10.76 8.52
C LYS A 152 -9.31 -12.02 7.90
N ARG A 153 -8.88 -12.35 6.68
CA ARG A 153 -9.19 -13.64 6.06
C ARG A 153 -8.60 -14.75 6.93
N LEU A 154 -9.45 -15.53 7.58
CA LEU A 154 -9.02 -16.76 8.25
C LEU A 154 -8.67 -17.78 7.15
N LYS A 155 -7.42 -18.21 7.09
CA LYS A 155 -7.06 -19.38 6.28
C LYS A 155 -7.59 -20.62 7.00
N GLY A 156 -8.67 -21.20 6.49
CA GLY A 156 -9.12 -22.55 6.83
C GLY A 156 -10.43 -22.63 7.60
N TYR A 157 -11.55 -22.75 6.88
CA TYR A 157 -12.62 -23.75 7.04
C TYR A 157 -13.47 -23.76 5.75
N GLU A 158 -12.83 -23.97 4.61
CA GLU A 158 -13.51 -24.49 3.41
C GLU A 158 -12.93 -25.87 3.11
N THR A 159 -13.20 -26.79 4.02
CA THR A 159 -13.36 -28.21 3.71
C THR A 159 -14.62 -28.64 4.44
N LEU A 160 -15.58 -29.17 3.67
CA LEU A 160 -16.88 -29.76 4.03
C LEU A 160 -18.08 -28.81 3.94
N GLY A 161 -18.81 -28.97 2.84
CA GLY A 161 -20.09 -28.35 2.52
C GLY A 161 -20.38 -28.48 1.04
#